data_AF-A0A6V7IU32-F1
#
_entry.id   AF-A0A6V7IU32-F1
#
_cell.length_a   1.000
_cell.length_b   1.000
_cell.length_c   1.000
_cell.angle_alpha   90.00
_cell.angle_beta   90.00
_cell.angle_gamma   90.00
#
_symmetry.space_group_name_H-M   'P 1'
#
loop_
_entity.id
_entity.type
_entity.pdbx_description
1 polymer ?
#
loop_
_entity_poly.entity_id
_entity_poly.type
_entity_poly.pdbx_seq_one_letter_code
_entity_poly.pdbx_strand_id
1 'polypeptide(L)'
;MQDPYAVVVLLQNDLVVIDLLISGYPSYRNPYPMDIHESPVTCCLYFADCPSDIVPALYSVGSKNNAQKKTGFTDKEWPITGGEWSSNSSGYSEIIFTG
;
A
#
# COMPACT_ATOMS: atom_id res chain seq x y z
N MET A 1 18.12 -6.81 -26.18
CA MET A 1 16.66 -6.96 -26.31
C MET A 1 16.05 -6.16 -25.16
N GLN A 2 14.87 -5.54 -25.32
CA GLN A 2 14.18 -4.94 -24.18
C GLN A 2 13.33 -6.04 -23.53
N ASP A 3 13.53 -6.31 -22.24
CA ASP A 3 12.83 -7.34 -21.47
C ASP A 3 11.89 -6.65 -20.46
N PRO A 4 10.74 -6.10 -20.90
CA PRO A 4 9.82 -5.39 -20.02
C PRO A 4 9.17 -6.37 -19.04
N TYR A 5 9.20 -6.02 -17.75
CA TYR A 5 8.65 -6.86 -16.68
C TYR A 5 7.40 -6.26 -16.03
N ALA A 6 7.14 -4.96 -16.21
CA ALA A 6 5.97 -4.28 -15.65
C ALA A 6 5.51 -3.10 -16.53
N VAL A 7 4.24 -2.74 -16.41
CA VAL A 7 3.65 -1.50 -16.95
C VAL A 7 3.15 -0.64 -15.81
N VAL A 8 3.49 0.65 -15.81
CA VAL A 8 3.01 1.63 -14.84
C VAL A 8 1.95 2.51 -15.50
N VAL A 9 0.77 2.61 -14.90
CA VAL A 9 -0.37 3.40 -15.38
C VAL A 9 -0.68 4.47 -14.34
N LEU A 10 -0.51 5.73 -14.73
CA LEU A 10 -0.88 6.88 -13.91
C LEU A 10 -2.34 7.26 -14.21
N LEU A 11 -3.19 7.18 -13.19
CA LEU A 11 -4.58 7.62 -13.23
C LEU A 11 -4.72 8.97 -12.52
N GLN A 12 -5.92 9.56 -12.57
CA GLN A 12 -6.16 10.86 -11.95
C GLN A 12 -5.88 10.85 -10.43
N ASN A 13 -6.24 9.75 -9.75
CA ASN A 13 -6.12 9.63 -8.30
C ASN A 13 -5.39 8.34 -7.84
N ASP A 14 -4.82 7.58 -8.77
CA ASP A 14 -4.23 6.27 -8.46
C ASP A 14 -3.00 5.97 -9.35
N LEU A 15 -2.14 5.06 -8.89
CA LEU A 15 -0.98 4.56 -9.60
C LEU A 15 -1.02 3.03 -9.61
N VAL A 16 -1.33 2.47 -10.78
CA VAL A 16 -1.47 1.02 -10.97
C VAL A 16 -0.22 0.50 -11.66
N VAL A 17 0.38 -0.56 -11.11
CA VAL A 17 1.50 -1.25 -11.75
C VAL A 17 1.07 -2.67 -12.07
N ILE A 18 1.31 -3.12 -13.29
CA ILE A 18 0.86 -4.42 -13.82
C ILE A 18 2.07 -5.31 -14.06
N ASP A 19 2.07 -6.54 -13.53
CA ASP A 19 3.10 -7.56 -13.72
C ASP A 19 2.96 -8.22 -15.09
N LEU A 20 3.95 -8.05 -15.96
CA LEU A 20 3.93 -8.63 -17.31
C LEU A 20 4.44 -10.08 -17.34
N LEU A 21 5.06 -10.56 -16.27
CA LEU A 21 5.70 -11.87 -16.23
C LEU A 21 4.75 -12.98 -15.73
N ILE A 22 3.63 -12.62 -15.10
CA ILE A 22 2.64 -13.56 -14.60
C ILE A 22 1.41 -13.57 -15.52
N SER A 23 0.97 -14.78 -15.90
CA SER A 23 -0.24 -14.97 -16.69
C SER A 23 -1.47 -14.39 -15.99
N GLY A 24 -2.30 -13.66 -16.73
CA GLY A 24 -3.43 -12.90 -16.17
C GLY A 24 -3.09 -11.46 -15.79
N TYR A 25 -1.83 -11.04 -15.96
CA TYR A 25 -1.37 -9.66 -15.77
C TYR A 25 -1.87 -9.02 -14.47
N PRO A 26 -1.61 -9.66 -13.31
CA PRO A 26 -2.06 -9.13 -12.03
C PRO A 26 -1.35 -7.81 -11.70
N SER A 27 -2.00 -6.96 -10.91
CA SER A 27 -1.41 -5.71 -10.43
C SER A 27 -0.50 -5.91 -9.22
N TYR A 28 0.53 -5.09 -9.06
CA TYR A 28 1.28 -5.00 -7.81
C TYR A 28 0.46 -4.30 -6.74
N ARG A 29 0.62 -4.71 -5.49
CA ARG A 29 0.00 -4.01 -4.36
C ARG A 29 0.72 -2.68 -4.16
N ASN A 30 -0.03 -1.59 -4.20
CA ASN A 30 0.50 -0.27 -3.93
C ASN A 30 0.82 -0.14 -2.42
N PRO A 31 2.07 0.17 -2.03
CA PRO A 31 2.45 0.33 -0.62
C PRO A 31 2.03 1.68 -0.03
N TYR A 32 1.56 2.62 -0.85
CA TYR A 32 1.17 3.97 -0.46
C TYR A 32 -0.35 4.06 -0.28
N PRO A 33 -0.85 4.98 0.59
CA PRO A 33 -2.28 5.12 0.89
C PRO A 33 -3.04 5.83 -0.24
N MET A 34 -3.06 5.24 -1.44
CA MET A 34 -3.74 5.82 -2.60
C MET A 34 -5.27 5.87 -2.40
N ASP A 35 -5.85 4.95 -1.61
CA ASP A 35 -7.31 4.81 -1.45
C ASP A 35 -7.95 5.85 -0.51
N ILE A 36 -7.19 6.80 0.04
CA ILE A 36 -7.70 7.79 1.02
C ILE A 36 -8.87 8.64 0.50
N HIS A 37 -9.01 8.74 -0.82
CA HIS A 37 -10.01 9.54 -1.50
C HIS A 37 -11.22 8.73 -2.01
N GLU A 38 -11.27 7.41 -1.76
CA GLU A 38 -12.41 6.57 -2.19
C GLU A 38 -13.76 7.04 -1.59
N SER A 39 -13.69 7.75 -0.46
CA SER A 39 -14.81 8.47 0.15
C SER A 39 -14.39 9.89 0.54
N PRO A 40 -15.32 10.86 0.58
CA PRO A 40 -15.02 12.18 1.13
C PRO A 40 -14.55 12.06 2.58
N VAL A 41 -13.37 12.61 2.88
CA VAL A 41 -12.87 12.69 4.26
C VAL A 41 -13.60 13.83 4.97
N THR A 42 -14.32 13.49 6.03
CA THR A 42 -15.10 14.41 6.87
C THR A 42 -14.38 14.72 8.18
N CYS A 43 -13.52 13.82 8.65
CA CYS A 43 -12.71 14.01 9.85
C CYS A 43 -11.37 13.27 9.77
N CYS A 44 -10.40 13.77 10.52
CA CYS A 44 -9.08 13.16 10.69
C CYS A 44 -8.74 13.08 12.18
N LEU A 45 -8.30 11.92 12.63
CA LEU A 45 -7.77 11.72 13.98
C LEU A 45 -6.31 11.29 13.89
N TYR A 46 -5.47 11.91 14.71
CA TYR A 46 -4.05 11.62 14.81
C TYR A 46 -3.71 11.10 16.21
N PHE A 47 -3.02 9.97 16.27
CA PHE A 47 -2.51 9.38 17.50
C PHE A 47 -1.00 9.23 17.40
N ALA A 48 -0.30 9.88 18.34
CA ALA A 48 1.13 9.67 18.57
C ALA A 48 1.34 8.73 19.77
N ASP A 49 2.54 8.16 19.86
CA ASP A 49 2.97 7.26 20.93
C ASP A 49 2.00 6.08 21.15
N CYS A 50 1.60 5.46 20.04
CA CYS A 50 0.69 4.33 20.04
C CYS A 50 1.34 3.10 20.71
N PRO A 51 0.58 2.33 21.52
CA PRO A 51 1.03 1.06 22.06
C PRO A 51 1.60 0.13 20.98
N SER A 52 2.69 -0.58 21.27
CA SER A 52 3.41 -1.38 20.26
C SER A 52 2.61 -2.54 19.68
N ASP A 53 1.51 -2.94 20.32
CA ASP A 53 0.62 -4.01 19.91
C ASP A 53 -0.50 -3.56 18.95
N ILE A 54 -0.86 -2.26 18.94
CA ILE A 54 -2.01 -1.78 18.17
C ILE A 54 -1.79 -1.85 16.67
N VAL A 55 -0.60 -1.46 16.20
CA VAL A 55 -0.25 -1.50 14.76
C VAL A 55 -0.28 -2.96 14.26
N PRO A 56 0.44 -3.92 14.89
CA PRO A 56 0.32 -5.34 14.52
C PRO A 56 -1.12 -5.89 14.59
N ALA A 57 -1.90 -5.50 15.59
CA ALA A 57 -3.29 -5.94 15.73
C ALA A 57 -4.15 -5.46 14.54
N LEU A 58 -4.03 -4.18 14.16
CA LEU A 58 -4.73 -3.61 13.00
C LEU A 58 -4.32 -4.29 11.70
N TYR A 59 -3.02 -4.53 11.48
CA TYR A 59 -2.53 -5.26 10.30
C TYR A 59 -3.08 -6.69 10.24
N SER A 60 -3.16 -7.39 11.36
CA SER A 60 -3.69 -8.77 11.43
C SER A 60 -5.16 -8.85 11.01
N VAL A 61 -5.98 -7.86 11.43
CA VAL A 61 -7.39 -7.78 11.05
C VAL A 61 -7.54 -7.32 9.59
N GLY A 62 -6.81 -6.28 9.19
CA GLY A 62 -6.86 -5.73 7.83
C GLY A 62 -6.38 -6.73 6.76
N SER A 63 -5.38 -7.55 7.08
CA SER A 63 -4.86 -8.58 6.17
C SER A 63 -5.89 -9.66 5.85
N LYS A 64 -6.79 -10.00 6.79
CA LYS A 64 -7.87 -10.98 6.57
C LYS A 64 -8.93 -10.46 5.60
N ASN A 65 -9.27 -9.17 5.69
CA ASN A 65 -10.20 -8.51 4.78
C ASN A 65 -9.58 -8.31 3.39
N ASN A 66 -8.29 -7.94 3.33
CA ASN A 66 -7.52 -7.89 2.09
C ASN A 66 -7.33 -9.28 1.44
N ALA A 67 -7.27 -10.35 2.25
CA ALA A 67 -7.17 -11.71 1.76
C ALA A 67 -8.44 -12.17 1.02
N GLN A 68 -9.61 -11.59 1.33
CA GLN A 68 -10.85 -11.87 0.58
C GLN A 68 -10.92 -11.07 -0.74
N LYS A 69 -10.22 -9.94 -0.85
CA LYS A 69 -10.03 -9.18 -2.10
C LYS A 69 -8.92 -9.74 -3.02
N LYS A 70 -8.36 -10.93 -2.72
CA LYS A 70 -7.16 -11.53 -3.36
C LYS A 70 -7.23 -11.80 -4.87
N THR A 71 -8.36 -11.62 -5.52
CA THR A 71 -8.47 -11.86 -6.96
C THR A 71 -7.92 -10.64 -7.72
N GLY A 72 -6.63 -10.64 -8.07
CA GLY A 72 -6.07 -9.65 -9.01
C GLY A 72 -4.67 -9.09 -8.73
N PHE A 73 -4.03 -9.46 -7.61
CA PHE A 73 -2.71 -8.94 -7.26
C PHE A 73 -1.59 -9.98 -7.39
N THR A 74 -0.38 -9.55 -7.75
CA THR A 74 0.84 -10.36 -7.72
C THR A 74 1.38 -10.47 -6.30
N ASP A 75 2.01 -11.60 -5.97
CA ASP A 75 2.72 -11.81 -4.70
C ASP A 75 4.14 -11.20 -4.70
N LYS A 76 4.57 -10.62 -5.83
CA LYS A 76 5.86 -9.94 -5.93
C LYS A 76 5.85 -8.59 -5.20
N GLU A 77 7.03 -8.17 -4.75
CA GLU A 77 7.23 -6.87 -4.14
C GLU A 77 7.04 -5.71 -5.13
N TRP A 78 6.73 -4.53 -4.59
CA TRP A 78 6.54 -3.32 -5.37
C TRP A 78 7.80 -2.97 -6.19
N PRO A 79 7.69 -2.73 -7.51
CA PRO A 79 8.87 -2.66 -8.38
C PRO A 79 9.55 -1.29 -8.38
N ILE A 80 8.93 -0.23 -7.83
CA ILE A 80 9.50 1.12 -7.81
C ILE A 80 10.20 1.32 -6.45
N THR A 81 11.48 0.95 -6.39
CA THR A 81 12.31 0.94 -5.16
C THR A 81 13.49 1.91 -5.22
N GLY A 82 13.48 2.87 -6.13
CA GLY A 82 14.54 3.86 -6.26
C GLY A 82 14.60 4.83 -5.07
N GLY A 83 15.81 5.27 -4.71
CA GLY A 83 16.07 6.20 -3.60
C GLY A 83 16.55 5.49 -2.32
N GLU A 84 17.01 6.28 -1.35
CA GLU A 84 17.39 5.80 -0.01
C GLU A 84 16.59 6.56 1.05
N TRP A 85 16.11 5.85 2.06
CA TRP A 85 15.42 6.45 3.21
C TRP A 85 16.43 6.82 4.29
N SER A 86 16.54 8.10 4.64
CA SER A 86 17.30 8.52 5.84
C SER A 86 16.56 8.02 7.09
N SER A 87 17.22 7.24 7.94
CA SER A 87 16.67 6.52 9.09
C SER A 87 16.22 7.42 10.27
N ASN A 88 15.47 8.48 10.01
CA ASN A 88 14.76 9.20 11.04
C ASN A 88 13.44 8.47 11.32
N SER A 89 13.54 7.28 11.92
CA SER A 89 12.36 6.62 12.48
C SER A 89 11.95 7.39 13.74
N SER A 90 10.70 7.84 13.82
CA SER A 90 10.08 8.21 15.09
C SER A 90 10.30 7.04 16.07
N GLY A 91 10.77 7.31 17.28
CA GLY A 91 11.04 6.26 18.29
C GLY A 91 9.78 5.56 18.82
N TYR A 92 8.62 5.89 18.26
CA TYR A 92 7.30 5.46 18.69
C TYR A 92 6.40 5.33 17.46
N SER A 93 5.30 4.57 17.59
CA SER A 93 4.35 4.34 16.50
C SER A 93 3.31 5.47 16.42
N GLU A 94 2.90 5.83 15.20
CA GLU A 94 1.94 6.90 14.91
C GLU A 94 0.83 6.36 14.00
N ILE A 95 -0.41 6.83 14.18
CA ILE A 95 -1.57 6.39 13.40
C ILE A 95 -2.44 7.59 13.01
N ILE A 96 -2.90 7.60 11.76
CA ILE A 96 -3.93 8.51 11.25
C ILE A 96 -5.18 7.69 10.91
N PHE A 97 -6.33 8.15 11.38
CA PHE A 97 -7.64 7.66 10.97
C PHE A 97 -8.36 8.73 10.15
N THR A 98 -9.02 8.30 9.08
CA THR A 98 -9.92 9.12 8.27
C THR A 98 -11.34 8.56 8.35
N GLY A 99 -12.33 9.44 8.38
CA GLY A 99 -13.76 9.09 8.42
C GLY A 99 -14.61 10.11 7.69
#